data_AF-U5BTI9-F1
#
_entry.id   AF-U5BTI9-F1
#
_cell.length_a   1.000
_cell.length_b   1.000
_cell.length_c   1.000
_cell.angle_alpha   90.00
_cell.angle_beta   90.00
_cell.angle_gamma   90.00
#
_symmetry.space_group_name_H-M   'P 1'
#
loop_
_entity.id
_entity.type
_entity.pdbx_description
1 polymer ?
#
loop_
_entity_poly.entity_id
_entity_poly.type
_entity_poly.pdbx_seq_one_letter_code
_entity_poly.pdbx_strand_id
1 'polypeptide(L)'
;MSNEENKPKFPFEGSILGLGNGSRAAVLEQPTIPDFPLLNLGKFRAPSDFKIHAPNVKIDPAIIKLTTKVNDVLSKKSFSYNSKIKGWKLSEILASEDANLNTKAKLTRDGFNAVIGDVSSRINRSSTDHSFRFLLSHEYLYVYALSYVIYKEKVKDAAGISERVIITCEREIKPYFNRLLAREVIKGKHLNLQEQQSKKIFEEVAKSNISYLNGVPINAIQKIITKYLNYGNLHSLVDEFFESGGIDPLRGTPQIRQHMVKYLAEIGLKITDQDIEKIKQKGQGVQGGSNDSDDYQEDDREASDFQEDSTESFGG
;
A
#
# COMPACT_ATOMS: atom_id res chain seq x y z
N MET A 1 32.30 -23.43 -45.62
CA MET A 1 31.35 -23.47 -46.76
C MET A 1 30.03 -22.94 -46.23
N SER A 2 29.83 -21.62 -46.30
CA SER A 2 28.99 -20.95 -47.34
C SER A 2 27.50 -21.06 -46.93
N ASN A 3 26.69 -20.01 -46.75
CA ASN A 3 26.73 -18.64 -47.23
C ASN A 3 26.03 -17.67 -46.26
N GLU A 4 26.58 -16.45 -46.22
CA GLU A 4 25.93 -15.21 -45.78
C GLU A 4 24.81 -14.83 -46.75
N GLU A 5 23.67 -14.34 -46.23
CA GLU A 5 22.71 -13.57 -47.03
C GLU A 5 22.48 -12.18 -46.42
N ASN A 6 23.15 -11.25 -47.10
CA ASN A 6 22.93 -9.81 -47.20
C ASN A 6 21.46 -9.38 -47.15
N LYS A 7 21.16 -8.38 -46.30
CA LYS A 7 20.02 -7.49 -46.52
C LYS A 7 20.51 -6.04 -46.73
N PRO A 8 19.97 -5.34 -47.74
CA PRO A 8 20.48 -4.04 -48.16
C PRO A 8 20.12 -2.91 -47.19
N LYS A 9 21.11 -2.03 -46.97
CA LYS A 9 20.97 -0.69 -46.39
C LYS A 9 20.41 0.26 -47.45
N PHE A 10 19.37 1.02 -47.10
CA PHE A 10 18.96 2.20 -47.86
C PHE A 10 19.38 3.46 -47.09
N PRO A 11 20.16 4.36 -47.70
CA PRO A 11 20.36 5.71 -47.20
C PRO A 11 19.33 6.64 -47.85
N PHE A 12 18.46 7.25 -47.06
CA PHE A 12 17.72 8.43 -47.50
C PHE A 12 18.25 9.64 -46.70
N GLU A 13 19.30 10.24 -47.25
CA GLU A 13 19.58 11.66 -47.05
C GLU A 13 18.62 12.44 -47.96
N GLY A 14 17.82 13.30 -47.35
CA GLY A 14 16.84 14.14 -48.03
C GLY A 14 16.75 15.48 -47.33
N SER A 15 17.82 16.26 -47.42
CA SER A 15 17.82 17.69 -47.09
C SER A 15 16.90 18.44 -48.05
N ILE A 16 15.72 18.85 -47.57
CA ILE A 16 14.85 19.79 -48.30
C ILE A 16 14.94 21.13 -47.58
N LEU A 17 15.78 22.00 -48.13
CA LEU A 17 15.75 23.45 -47.94
C LEU A 17 14.43 23.99 -48.51
N GLY A 18 13.45 24.19 -47.63
CA GLY A 18 12.23 24.95 -47.94
C GLY A 18 12.40 26.42 -47.59
N LEU A 19 12.93 27.21 -48.53
CA LEU A 19 12.71 28.66 -48.57
C LEU A 19 11.32 28.88 -49.18
N GLY A 20 10.39 29.43 -48.40
CA GLY A 20 9.01 29.61 -48.87
C GLY A 20 8.20 30.61 -48.05
N ASN A 21 8.31 31.87 -48.47
CA ASN A 21 7.33 32.96 -48.41
C ASN A 21 6.58 33.29 -47.11
N GLY A 22 6.79 34.53 -46.69
CA GLY A 22 5.99 35.21 -45.70
C GLY A 22 4.53 35.31 -46.11
N SER A 23 3.68 35.07 -45.13
CA SER A 23 2.35 35.66 -45.03
C SER A 23 2.16 36.00 -43.57
N ARG A 24 2.57 37.22 -43.20
CA ARG A 24 2.13 37.85 -41.96
C ARG A 24 0.62 38.03 -42.07
N ALA A 25 -0.13 37.04 -41.59
CA ALA A 25 -1.52 37.26 -41.23
C ALA A 25 -1.50 38.33 -40.14
N ALA A 26 -2.07 39.49 -40.45
CA ALA A 26 -2.42 40.47 -39.44
C ALA A 26 -3.26 39.74 -38.39
N VAL A 27 -2.72 39.63 -37.18
CA VAL A 27 -3.48 39.23 -36.00
C VAL A 27 -4.50 40.35 -35.82
N LEU A 28 -5.70 40.13 -36.38
CA LEU A 28 -6.89 40.84 -35.97
C LEU A 28 -7.00 40.55 -34.48
N GLU A 29 -6.66 41.55 -33.67
CA GLU A 29 -6.95 41.57 -32.24
C GLU A 29 -8.44 41.26 -32.11
N GLN A 30 -8.73 40.01 -31.72
CA GLN A 30 -10.10 39.64 -31.40
C GLN A 30 -10.52 40.59 -30.27
N PRO A 31 -11.67 41.26 -30.38
CA PRO A 31 -12.15 42.14 -29.34
C PRO A 31 -12.18 41.32 -28.05
N THR A 32 -11.38 41.75 -27.08
CA THR A 32 -11.39 41.22 -25.72
C THR A 32 -12.79 41.39 -25.19
N ILE A 33 -13.58 40.32 -25.22
CA ILE A 33 -14.90 40.28 -24.60
C ILE A 33 -14.67 40.66 -23.14
N PRO A 34 -15.25 41.77 -22.64
CA PRO A 34 -15.07 42.16 -21.25
C PRO A 34 -15.55 41.01 -20.38
N ASP A 35 -14.64 40.48 -19.57
CA ASP A 35 -14.91 39.36 -18.68
C ASP A 35 -15.95 39.86 -17.67
N PHE A 36 -17.21 39.42 -17.79
CA PHE A 36 -18.30 39.86 -16.91
C PHE A 36 -18.29 38.99 -15.63
N PRO A 37 -17.77 39.48 -14.49
CA PRO A 37 -17.65 38.68 -13.27
C PRO A 37 -19.02 38.25 -12.71
N LEU A 38 -20.10 38.97 -13.04
CA LEU A 38 -21.44 38.71 -12.51
C LEU A 38 -22.21 37.60 -13.26
N LEU A 39 -21.80 37.23 -14.48
CA LEU A 39 -22.40 36.12 -15.24
C LEU A 39 -21.68 34.78 -15.01
N ASN A 40 -20.50 34.79 -14.36
CA ASN A 40 -19.79 33.58 -13.93
C ASN A 40 -20.33 32.97 -12.63
N LEU A 41 -21.34 33.57 -11.99
CA LEU A 41 -22.05 33.00 -10.84
C LEU A 41 -22.88 31.75 -11.20
N GLY A 42 -23.10 31.50 -12.50
CA GLY A 42 -23.84 30.36 -13.04
C GLY A 42 -22.97 29.23 -13.59
N LYS A 43 -21.64 29.25 -13.40
CA LYS A 43 -20.85 28.02 -13.56
C LYS A 43 -21.17 27.12 -12.37
N PHE A 44 -22.34 26.49 -12.42
CA PHE A 44 -22.62 25.26 -11.71
C PHE A 44 -21.40 24.37 -11.96
N ARG A 45 -20.49 24.31 -10.98
CA ARG A 45 -19.34 23.41 -11.02
C ARG A 45 -19.94 22.06 -11.38
N ALA A 46 -19.51 21.52 -12.52
CA ALA A 46 -20.01 20.26 -13.03
C ALA A 46 -20.10 19.23 -11.89
N PRO A 47 -21.12 18.35 -11.88
CA PRO A 47 -21.27 17.35 -10.84
C PRO A 47 -19.91 16.70 -10.60
N SER A 48 -19.46 16.71 -9.35
CA SER A 48 -18.11 16.31 -8.98
C SER A 48 -17.78 14.95 -9.58
N ASP A 49 -16.87 14.94 -10.54
CA ASP A 49 -16.35 13.69 -11.08
C ASP A 49 -15.48 13.08 -10.00
N PHE A 50 -16.00 12.09 -9.28
CA PHE A 50 -15.26 11.18 -8.40
C PHE A 50 -14.32 10.29 -9.25
N LYS A 51 -13.54 10.90 -10.13
CA LYS A 51 -12.83 10.24 -11.21
C LYS A 51 -11.36 10.58 -11.16
N ILE A 52 -10.60 9.62 -10.68
CA ILE A 52 -9.16 9.60 -10.86
C ILE A 52 -8.87 8.86 -12.18
N HIS A 53 -8.02 9.46 -13.02
CA HIS A 53 -7.65 8.83 -14.29
C HIS A 53 -6.75 7.63 -14.01
N ALA A 54 -7.10 6.48 -14.58
CA ALA A 54 -6.23 5.31 -14.55
C ALA A 54 -4.85 5.65 -15.17
N PRO A 55 -3.75 5.06 -14.67
CA PRO A 55 -2.44 5.32 -15.22
C PRO A 55 -2.34 4.73 -16.63
N ASN A 56 -1.60 5.39 -17.53
CA ASN A 56 -1.36 4.91 -18.89
C ASN A 56 -0.23 3.86 -18.93
N VAL A 57 -0.36 2.81 -18.14
CA VAL A 57 0.62 1.71 -18.04
C VAL A 57 -0.10 0.38 -17.91
N LYS A 58 0.56 -0.71 -18.33
CA LYS A 58 0.00 -2.06 -18.19
C LYS A 58 0.12 -2.53 -16.74
N ILE A 59 -1.03 -2.67 -16.08
CA ILE A 59 -1.14 -3.21 -14.73
C ILE A 59 -1.27 -4.73 -14.78
N ASP A 60 -0.76 -5.40 -13.76
CA ASP A 60 -0.82 -6.86 -13.64
C ASP A 60 -2.28 -7.38 -13.62
N PRO A 61 -2.64 -8.38 -14.45
CA PRO A 61 -4.01 -8.91 -14.50
C PRO A 61 -4.53 -9.45 -13.18
N ALA A 62 -3.67 -10.02 -12.33
CA ALA A 62 -4.08 -10.54 -11.03
C ALA A 62 -4.52 -9.40 -10.10
N ILE A 63 -3.80 -8.27 -10.14
CA ILE A 63 -4.18 -7.06 -9.41
C ILE A 63 -5.50 -6.50 -9.95
N ILE A 64 -5.67 -6.42 -11.27
CA ILE A 64 -6.94 -5.95 -11.88
C ILE A 64 -8.11 -6.79 -11.37
N LYS A 65 -8.01 -8.12 -11.45
CA LYS A 65 -9.06 -9.03 -10.99
C LYS A 65 -9.39 -8.84 -9.49
N LEU A 66 -8.38 -8.70 -8.65
CA LEU A 66 -8.56 -8.48 -7.22
C LEU A 66 -9.21 -7.11 -6.94
N THR A 67 -8.73 -6.05 -7.59
CA THR A 67 -9.26 -4.70 -7.40
C THR A 67 -10.69 -4.58 -7.89
N THR A 68 -11.05 -5.15 -9.04
CA THR A 68 -12.44 -5.20 -9.50
C THR A 68 -13.32 -5.95 -8.50
N LYS A 69 -12.89 -7.13 -8.04
CA LYS A 69 -13.66 -7.91 -7.04
C LYS A 69 -13.90 -7.13 -5.76
N VAL A 70 -12.87 -6.47 -5.21
CA VAL A 70 -13.01 -5.67 -3.99
C VAL A 70 -13.91 -4.45 -4.24
N ASN A 71 -13.74 -3.76 -5.37
CA ASN A 71 -14.56 -2.62 -5.74
C ASN A 71 -16.05 -3.02 -5.88
N ASP A 72 -16.35 -4.19 -6.45
CA ASP A 72 -17.71 -4.72 -6.59
C ASP A 72 -18.34 -5.12 -5.26
N VAL A 73 -17.54 -5.52 -4.27
CA VAL A 73 -18.01 -5.74 -2.91
C VAL A 73 -18.28 -4.39 -2.23
N LEU A 74 -17.36 -3.43 -2.36
CA LEU A 74 -17.51 -2.10 -1.78
C LEU A 74 -18.68 -1.33 -2.38
N SER A 75 -19.01 -1.54 -3.66
CA SER A 75 -20.16 -0.88 -4.30
C SER A 75 -21.50 -1.25 -3.67
N LYS A 76 -21.56 -2.42 -3.03
CA LYS A 76 -22.74 -2.96 -2.34
C LYS A 76 -22.75 -2.66 -0.84
N LYS A 77 -21.62 -2.22 -0.28
CA LYS A 77 -21.47 -1.96 1.15
C LYS A 77 -21.65 -0.49 1.48
N SER A 78 -22.19 -0.24 2.67
CA SER A 78 -22.23 1.09 3.22
C SER A 78 -20.98 1.35 4.06
N PHE A 79 -20.37 2.53 3.91
CA PHE A 79 -19.41 3.01 4.91
C PHE A 79 -20.23 3.73 5.99
N SER A 80 -21.03 2.95 6.73
CA SER A 80 -21.84 3.51 7.81
C SER A 80 -20.92 3.92 8.96
N TYR A 81 -20.92 5.21 9.25
CA TYR A 81 -20.30 5.84 10.43
C TYR A 81 -21.13 5.51 11.67
N ASN A 82 -21.48 4.24 11.91
CA ASN A 82 -21.97 3.88 13.23
C ASN A 82 -20.73 3.65 14.09
N SER A 83 -20.57 4.51 15.09
CA SER A 83 -19.45 4.64 16.04
C SER A 83 -19.01 3.37 16.78
N LYS A 84 -19.59 2.22 16.44
CA LYS A 84 -19.31 0.90 17.00
C LYS A 84 -18.22 0.12 16.27
N ILE A 85 -17.91 0.44 15.00
CA ILE A 85 -16.76 -0.19 14.32
C ILE A 85 -15.48 0.46 14.85
N LYS A 86 -14.81 -0.21 15.79
CA LYS A 86 -13.57 0.27 16.42
C LYS A 86 -12.40 0.38 15.41
N GLY A 87 -12.40 -0.37 14.30
CA GLY A 87 -11.37 -0.26 13.28
C GLY A 87 -11.92 0.23 11.93
N TRP A 88 -11.39 1.38 11.50
CA TRP A 88 -11.57 1.88 10.13
C TRP A 88 -10.69 1.15 9.11
N LYS A 89 -10.38 -0.13 9.36
CA LYS A 89 -9.55 -0.93 8.46
C LYS A 89 -10.42 -1.44 7.32
N LEU A 90 -9.88 -1.42 6.11
CA LEU A 90 -10.60 -1.88 4.92
C LEU A 90 -11.07 -3.34 5.06
N SER A 91 -10.31 -4.18 5.77
CA SER A 91 -10.68 -5.56 6.07
C SER A 91 -11.94 -5.70 6.93
N GLU A 92 -12.11 -4.81 7.92
CA GLU A 92 -13.24 -4.87 8.85
C GLU A 92 -14.52 -4.39 8.17
N ILE A 93 -14.41 -3.36 7.34
CA ILE A 93 -15.53 -2.86 6.53
C ILE A 93 -15.94 -3.90 5.47
N LEU A 94 -14.97 -4.59 4.88
CA LEU A 94 -15.28 -5.70 3.97
C LEU A 94 -15.87 -6.91 4.68
N ALA A 95 -15.78 -7.01 6.01
CA ALA A 95 -16.43 -8.05 6.80
C ALA A 95 -17.83 -7.64 7.32
N SER A 96 -18.13 -6.35 7.48
CA SER A 96 -19.42 -5.92 8.05
C SER A 96 -20.64 -6.22 7.16
N GLU A 97 -21.75 -6.65 7.76
CA GLU A 97 -23.00 -7.01 7.06
C GLU A 97 -23.92 -5.82 6.77
N ASP A 98 -23.56 -4.61 7.23
CA ASP A 98 -24.37 -3.40 7.11
C ASP A 98 -24.49 -2.92 5.64
N ALA A 99 -25.44 -3.49 4.92
CA ALA A 99 -25.97 -2.94 3.68
C ALA A 99 -27.10 -1.97 4.04
N ASN A 100 -26.91 -0.66 3.80
CA ASN A 100 -27.99 0.28 3.37
C ASN A 100 -27.66 1.77 3.54
N LEU A 101 -26.54 2.27 3.01
CA LEU A 101 -26.37 3.72 2.72
C LEU A 101 -25.27 3.93 1.68
N ASN A 102 -25.59 4.62 0.60
CA ASN A 102 -24.65 4.98 -0.46
C ASN A 102 -23.73 6.10 0.06
N THR A 103 -22.49 5.78 0.46
CA THR A 103 -21.54 6.75 1.03
C THR A 103 -21.23 7.90 0.09
N LYS A 104 -21.23 7.66 -1.23
CA LYS A 104 -21.11 8.73 -2.23
C LYS A 104 -22.26 9.73 -2.07
N ALA A 105 -23.49 9.24 -1.94
CA ALA A 105 -24.65 10.09 -1.71
C ALA A 105 -24.53 10.88 -0.40
N LYS A 106 -23.89 10.33 0.63
CA LYS A 106 -23.62 11.04 1.88
C LYS A 106 -22.59 12.16 1.71
N LEU A 107 -21.46 11.91 1.06
CA LEU A 107 -20.44 12.94 0.75
C LEU A 107 -21.05 14.08 -0.08
N THR A 108 -21.94 13.73 -1.00
CA THR A 108 -22.70 14.70 -1.80
C THR A 108 -23.72 15.47 -0.96
N ARG A 109 -24.47 14.81 -0.08
CA ARG A 109 -25.44 15.44 0.82
C ARG A 109 -24.78 16.39 1.81
N ASP A 110 -23.60 16.03 2.30
CA ASP A 110 -22.83 16.83 3.26
C ASP A 110 -22.11 18.02 2.59
N GLY A 111 -22.27 18.21 1.27
CA GLY A 111 -21.78 19.39 0.55
C GLY A 111 -20.32 19.34 0.12
N PHE A 112 -19.65 18.19 0.22
CA PHE A 112 -18.22 18.06 -0.10
C PHE A 112 -17.92 17.94 -1.60
N ASN A 113 -18.92 17.93 -2.48
CA ASN A 113 -18.73 17.75 -3.93
C ASN A 113 -17.69 18.69 -4.55
N ALA A 114 -17.75 19.99 -4.24
CA ALA A 114 -16.81 20.96 -4.80
C ALA A 114 -15.36 20.68 -4.36
N VAL A 115 -15.18 20.35 -3.07
CA VAL A 115 -13.88 19.99 -2.49
C VAL A 115 -13.35 18.70 -3.12
N ILE A 116 -14.21 17.71 -3.34
CA ILE A 116 -13.85 16.43 -3.96
C ILE A 116 -13.41 16.61 -5.41
N GLY A 117 -14.06 17.51 -6.16
CA GLY A 117 -13.64 17.85 -7.53
C GLY A 117 -12.24 18.49 -7.55
N ASP A 118 -11.96 19.39 -6.61
CA ASP A 118 -10.65 20.02 -6.46
C ASP A 118 -9.58 19.01 -6.03
N VAL A 119 -9.91 18.09 -5.12
CA VAL A 119 -9.04 16.98 -4.69
C VAL A 119 -8.73 16.04 -5.86
N SER A 120 -9.75 15.62 -6.61
CA SER A 120 -9.60 14.72 -7.76
C SER A 120 -8.69 15.35 -8.82
N SER A 121 -8.91 16.63 -9.12
CA SER A 121 -8.07 17.39 -10.05
C SER A 121 -6.61 17.49 -9.60
N ARG A 122 -6.38 17.71 -8.30
CA ARG A 122 -5.02 17.74 -7.71
C ARG A 122 -4.34 16.39 -7.81
N ILE A 123 -5.02 15.30 -7.45
CA ILE A 123 -4.47 13.94 -7.54
C ILE A 123 -4.13 13.60 -8.99
N ASN A 124 -5.00 13.93 -9.95
CA ASN A 124 -4.76 13.69 -11.38
C ASN A 124 -3.54 14.47 -11.92
N ARG A 125 -3.30 15.69 -11.42
CA ARG A 125 -2.15 16.52 -11.80
C ARG A 125 -0.86 16.16 -11.08
N SER A 126 -0.94 15.53 -9.90
CA SER A 126 0.23 15.12 -9.11
C SER A 126 1.07 14.06 -9.83
N SER A 127 2.34 13.89 -9.47
CA SER A 127 3.19 12.79 -9.94
C SER A 127 3.09 11.56 -9.02
N THR A 128 1.86 11.12 -8.73
CA THR A 128 1.61 9.93 -7.90
C THR A 128 2.05 8.65 -8.56
N ASP A 129 2.52 7.68 -7.76
CA ASP A 129 2.89 6.34 -8.24
C ASP A 129 1.74 5.69 -9.02
N HIS A 130 2.08 4.96 -10.08
CA HIS A 130 1.12 4.27 -10.93
C HIS A 130 0.25 3.29 -10.13
N SER A 131 0.80 2.63 -9.12
CA SER A 131 0.07 1.70 -8.27
C SER A 131 -1.05 2.41 -7.50
N PHE A 132 -0.75 3.58 -6.92
CA PHE A 132 -1.74 4.38 -6.21
C PHE A 132 -2.80 4.94 -7.15
N ARG A 133 -2.37 5.46 -8.30
CA ARG A 133 -3.29 6.00 -9.30
C ARG A 133 -4.27 4.93 -9.81
N PHE A 134 -3.80 3.70 -10.01
CA PHE A 134 -4.65 2.57 -10.38
C PHE A 134 -5.65 2.19 -9.28
N LEU A 135 -5.22 2.13 -8.02
CA LEU A 135 -6.12 1.82 -6.91
C LEU A 135 -7.21 2.91 -6.75
N LEU A 136 -6.82 4.18 -6.83
CA LEU A 136 -7.73 5.32 -6.68
C LEU A 136 -8.59 5.58 -7.93
N SER A 137 -8.24 5.04 -9.10
CA SER A 137 -9.12 5.12 -10.27
C SER A 137 -10.40 4.29 -10.13
N HIS A 138 -10.46 3.42 -9.12
CA HIS A 138 -11.67 2.68 -8.76
C HIS A 138 -12.51 3.51 -7.79
N GLU A 139 -13.72 3.84 -8.22
CA GLU A 139 -14.58 4.82 -7.55
C GLU A 139 -14.81 4.51 -6.07
N TYR A 140 -15.13 3.26 -5.71
CA TYR A 140 -15.48 2.94 -4.33
C TYR A 140 -14.26 2.86 -3.40
N LEU A 141 -13.08 2.54 -3.93
CA LEU A 141 -11.82 2.66 -3.18
C LEU A 141 -11.45 4.12 -2.95
N TYR A 142 -11.71 4.98 -3.94
CA TYR A 142 -11.51 6.42 -3.78
C TYR A 142 -12.49 7.04 -2.78
N VAL A 143 -13.78 6.68 -2.87
CA VAL A 143 -14.81 7.09 -1.90
C VAL A 143 -14.47 6.61 -0.50
N TYR A 144 -13.98 5.37 -0.35
CA TYR A 144 -13.48 4.87 0.93
C TYR A 144 -12.37 5.78 1.49
N ALA A 145 -11.32 6.06 0.70
CA ALA A 145 -10.21 6.91 1.13
C ALA A 145 -10.68 8.32 1.51
N LEU A 146 -11.57 8.92 0.72
CA LEU A 146 -12.18 10.22 1.02
C LEU A 146 -12.96 10.20 2.33
N SER A 147 -13.81 9.18 2.52
CA SER A 147 -14.63 9.05 3.73
C SER A 147 -13.77 8.88 4.98
N TYR A 148 -12.68 8.11 4.89
CA TYR A 148 -11.71 7.94 5.96
C TYR A 148 -11.11 9.29 6.36
N VAL A 149 -10.58 10.05 5.39
CA VAL A 149 -9.92 11.33 5.67
C VAL A 149 -10.89 12.39 6.19
N ILE A 150 -12.08 12.52 5.58
CA ILE A 150 -13.05 13.56 5.94
C ILE A 150 -13.69 13.27 7.29
N TYR A 151 -14.09 12.02 7.57
CA TYR A 151 -14.86 11.71 8.78
C TYR A 151 -14.00 11.22 9.94
N LYS A 152 -12.95 10.43 9.69
CA LYS A 152 -12.06 9.92 10.75
C LYS A 152 -10.99 10.94 11.12
N GLU A 153 -10.26 11.45 10.12
CA GLU A 153 -9.19 12.43 10.34
C GLU A 153 -9.71 13.88 10.45
N LYS A 154 -10.99 14.10 10.13
CA LYS A 154 -11.69 15.40 10.23
C LYS A 154 -11.02 16.51 9.40
N VAL A 155 -10.33 16.15 8.32
CA VAL A 155 -9.68 17.10 7.43
C VAL A 155 -10.70 17.66 6.44
N LYS A 156 -10.83 18.99 6.39
CA LYS A 156 -11.81 19.69 5.54
C LYS A 156 -11.19 20.41 4.34
N ASP A 157 -9.89 20.72 4.40
CA ASP A 157 -9.20 21.44 3.34
C ASP A 157 -8.87 20.52 2.15
N ALA A 158 -9.05 21.03 0.92
CA ALA A 158 -8.82 20.26 -0.31
C ALA A 158 -7.35 19.81 -0.45
N ALA A 159 -6.38 20.66 -0.07
CA ALA A 159 -4.98 20.29 -0.14
C ALA A 159 -4.66 19.18 0.87
N GLY A 160 -5.06 19.38 2.12
CA GLY A 160 -4.90 18.37 3.18
C GLY A 160 -5.58 17.05 2.84
N ILE A 161 -6.81 17.08 2.30
CA ILE A 161 -7.52 15.87 1.88
C ILE A 161 -6.74 15.11 0.81
N SER A 162 -6.22 15.80 -0.21
CA SER A 162 -5.50 15.15 -1.31
C SER A 162 -4.24 14.42 -0.84
N GLU A 163 -3.48 15.01 0.07
CA GLU A 163 -2.27 14.39 0.66
C GLU A 163 -2.65 13.19 1.54
N ARG A 164 -3.65 13.35 2.41
CA ARG A 164 -4.09 12.29 3.32
C ARG A 164 -4.74 11.11 2.60
N VAL A 165 -5.39 11.33 1.47
CA VAL A 165 -5.90 10.25 0.61
C VAL A 165 -4.75 9.38 0.10
N ILE A 166 -3.65 9.98 -0.34
CA ILE A 166 -2.46 9.24 -0.80
C ILE A 166 -1.86 8.45 0.36
N ILE A 167 -1.70 9.08 1.53
CA ILE A 167 -1.19 8.41 2.74
C ILE A 167 -2.10 7.24 3.17
N THR A 168 -3.42 7.42 3.10
CA THR A 168 -4.39 6.36 3.40
C THR A 168 -4.27 5.22 2.40
N CYS A 169 -4.07 5.53 1.12
CA CYS A 169 -3.82 4.52 0.10
C CYS A 169 -2.54 3.71 0.37
N GLU A 170 -1.49 4.37 0.86
CA GLU A 170 -0.22 3.73 1.21
C GLU A 170 -0.31 2.89 2.48
N ARG A 171 -1.00 3.36 3.53
CA ARG A 171 -1.05 2.71 4.84
C ARG A 171 -2.09 1.60 4.96
N GLU A 172 -3.22 1.74 4.29
CA GLU A 172 -4.37 0.84 4.46
C GLU A 172 -4.68 0.06 3.19
N ILE A 173 -4.85 0.75 2.06
CA ILE A 173 -5.35 0.13 0.82
C ILE A 173 -4.29 -0.78 0.18
N LYS A 174 -3.10 -0.25 -0.10
CA LYS A 174 -2.02 -1.00 -0.76
C LYS A 174 -1.57 -2.22 0.04
N PRO A 175 -1.34 -2.13 1.37
CA PRO A 175 -0.98 -3.28 2.19
C PRO A 175 -2.06 -4.37 2.19
N TYR A 176 -3.34 -3.99 2.17
CA TYR A 176 -4.44 -4.94 2.06
C TYR A 176 -4.41 -5.72 0.73
N PHE A 177 -4.24 -5.03 -0.40
CA PHE A 177 -4.12 -5.67 -1.71
C PHE A 177 -2.87 -6.54 -1.83
N ASN A 178 -1.74 -6.10 -1.27
CA ASN A 178 -0.52 -6.91 -1.22
C ASN A 178 -0.74 -8.23 -0.48
N ARG A 179 -1.45 -8.21 0.67
CA ARG A 179 -1.81 -9.44 1.42
C ARG A 179 -2.73 -10.36 0.62
N LEU A 180 -3.73 -9.81 -0.08
CA LEU A 180 -4.63 -10.60 -0.93
C LEU A 180 -3.85 -11.27 -2.06
N LEU A 181 -2.94 -10.54 -2.71
CA LEU A 181 -2.13 -11.10 -3.77
C LEU A 181 -1.19 -12.19 -3.23
N ALA A 182 -0.58 -12.00 -2.06
CA ALA A 182 0.23 -13.04 -1.43
C ALA A 182 -0.57 -14.31 -1.15
N ARG A 183 -1.81 -14.18 -0.67
CA ARG A 183 -2.71 -15.30 -0.43
C ARG A 183 -2.98 -16.08 -1.72
N GLU A 184 -3.27 -15.39 -2.82
CA GLU A 184 -3.47 -16.03 -4.14
C GLU A 184 -2.21 -16.73 -4.64
N VAL A 185 -1.02 -16.14 -4.45
CA VAL A 185 0.26 -16.75 -4.83
C VAL A 185 0.56 -18.00 -4.00
N ILE A 186 0.35 -17.97 -2.68
CA ILE A 186 0.53 -19.11 -1.79
C ILE A 186 -0.42 -20.25 -2.17
N LYS A 187 -1.70 -19.92 -2.40
CA LYS A 187 -2.73 -20.88 -2.81
C LYS A 187 -2.41 -21.50 -4.18
N GLY A 188 -2.02 -20.67 -5.16
CA GLY A 188 -1.69 -21.12 -6.52
C GLY A 188 -0.42 -21.99 -6.59
N LYS A 189 0.51 -21.83 -5.64
CA LYS A 189 1.71 -22.67 -5.54
C LYS A 189 1.55 -23.87 -4.60
N HIS A 190 0.39 -24.06 -3.98
CA HIS A 190 0.14 -25.13 -3.01
C HIS A 190 1.19 -25.20 -1.89
N LEU A 191 1.64 -24.04 -1.41
CA LEU A 191 2.65 -23.97 -0.35
C LEU A 191 2.00 -24.28 0.99
N ASN A 192 2.40 -25.38 1.62
CA ASN A 192 2.02 -25.72 2.98
C ASN A 192 2.91 -24.95 3.96
N LEU A 193 2.51 -23.72 4.27
CA LEU A 193 3.19 -22.85 5.23
C LEU A 193 2.61 -23.05 6.64
N GLN A 194 3.48 -22.98 7.65
CA GLN A 194 3.03 -22.90 9.04
C GLN A 194 2.30 -21.56 9.28
N GLU A 195 1.36 -21.53 10.22
CA GLU A 195 0.54 -20.34 10.49
C GLU A 195 1.41 -19.11 10.82
N GLN A 196 2.43 -19.28 11.66
CA GLN A 196 3.37 -18.22 12.04
C GLN A 196 4.18 -17.70 10.83
N GLN A 197 4.64 -18.60 9.96
CA GLN A 197 5.36 -18.23 8.73
C GLN A 197 4.44 -17.43 7.80
N SER A 198 3.19 -17.87 7.64
CA SER A 198 2.21 -17.17 6.82
C SER A 198 1.95 -15.76 7.35
N LYS A 199 1.83 -15.59 8.67
CA LYS A 199 1.64 -14.29 9.33
C LYS A 199 2.82 -13.36 9.05
N LYS A 200 4.06 -13.82 9.24
CA LYS A 200 5.28 -13.05 8.94
C LYS A 200 5.37 -12.66 7.47
N ILE A 201 5.07 -13.59 6.54
CA ILE A 201 5.03 -13.31 5.10
C ILE A 201 4.00 -12.23 4.79
N PHE A 202 2.78 -12.32 5.34
CA PHE A 202 1.74 -11.33 5.10
C PHE A 202 2.07 -9.96 5.69
N GLU A 203 2.75 -9.90 6.82
CA GLU A 203 3.23 -8.65 7.41
C GLU A 203 4.33 -8.01 6.56
N GLU A 204 5.30 -8.80 6.10
CA GLU A 204 6.40 -8.30 5.26
C GLU A 204 5.89 -7.83 3.88
N VAL A 205 5.01 -8.63 3.26
CA VAL A 205 4.38 -8.26 1.99
C VAL A 205 3.52 -7.00 2.14
N ALA A 206 2.81 -6.86 3.26
CA ALA A 206 2.02 -5.66 3.56
C ALA A 206 2.88 -4.39 3.68
N LYS A 207 4.05 -4.48 4.32
CA LYS A 207 5.00 -3.37 4.49
C LYS A 207 5.77 -3.05 3.20
N SER A 208 5.90 -4.01 2.30
CA SER A 208 6.69 -3.86 1.08
C SER A 208 6.04 -2.91 0.05
N ASN A 209 6.85 -2.01 -0.52
CA ASN A 209 6.41 -1.09 -1.56
C ASN A 209 6.42 -1.76 -2.95
N ILE A 210 5.45 -2.64 -3.20
CA ILE A 210 5.34 -3.39 -4.46
C ILE A 210 4.73 -2.51 -5.56
N SER A 211 5.35 -2.50 -6.74
CA SER A 211 4.78 -1.87 -7.94
C SER A 211 3.77 -2.80 -8.62
N TYR A 212 2.64 -2.26 -9.10
CA TYR A 212 1.57 -3.02 -9.77
C TYR A 212 1.73 -3.17 -11.29
N LEU A 213 2.89 -2.81 -11.84
CA LEU A 213 3.19 -3.03 -13.24
C LEU A 213 3.19 -4.53 -13.58
N ASN A 214 2.76 -4.87 -14.80
CA ASN A 214 2.61 -6.25 -15.24
C ASN A 214 3.84 -7.14 -14.93
N GLY A 215 3.63 -8.26 -14.23
CA GLY A 215 4.66 -9.23 -13.86
C GLY A 215 5.54 -8.85 -12.65
N VAL A 216 5.49 -7.60 -12.17
CA VAL A 216 6.30 -7.16 -11.02
C VAL A 216 5.75 -7.67 -9.68
N PRO A 217 4.43 -7.60 -9.39
CA PRO A 217 3.89 -8.01 -8.10
C PRO A 217 4.18 -9.45 -7.71
N ILE A 218 3.94 -10.36 -8.66
CA ILE A 218 4.12 -11.80 -8.43
C ILE A 218 5.59 -12.09 -8.13
N ASN A 219 6.52 -11.51 -8.88
CA ASN A 219 7.95 -11.70 -8.66
C ASN A 219 8.40 -11.13 -7.31
N ALA A 220 7.91 -9.95 -6.91
CA ALA A 220 8.24 -9.35 -5.62
C ALA A 220 7.76 -10.22 -4.45
N ILE A 221 6.51 -10.68 -4.51
CA ILE A 221 5.92 -11.57 -3.50
C ILE A 221 6.67 -12.91 -3.45
N GLN A 222 7.01 -13.48 -4.60
CA GLN A 222 7.77 -14.73 -4.64
C GLN A 222 9.14 -14.58 -4.00
N LYS A 223 9.85 -13.47 -4.21
CA LYS A 223 11.13 -13.20 -3.52
C LYS A 223 10.96 -13.18 -2.01
N ILE A 224 9.89 -12.55 -1.51
CA ILE A 224 9.58 -12.52 -0.07
C ILE A 224 9.26 -13.94 0.42
N ILE A 225 8.38 -14.68 -0.24
CA ILE A 225 8.03 -16.07 0.13
C ILE A 225 9.27 -16.96 0.16
N THR A 226 10.12 -16.90 -0.86
CA THR A 226 11.35 -17.71 -0.96
C THR A 226 12.33 -17.40 0.18
N LYS A 227 12.38 -16.14 0.67
CA LYS A 227 13.18 -15.78 1.86
C LYS A 227 12.75 -16.58 3.09
N TYR A 228 11.44 -16.74 3.31
CA TYR A 228 10.91 -17.50 4.45
C TYR A 228 10.93 -19.01 4.21
N LEU A 229 10.79 -19.49 2.98
CA LEU A 229 10.87 -20.92 2.66
C LEU A 229 12.30 -21.46 2.78
N ASN A 230 13.29 -20.76 2.23
CA ASN A 230 14.67 -21.24 2.18
C ASN A 230 15.39 -21.08 3.53
N TYR A 231 15.07 -19.99 4.25
CA TYR A 231 15.78 -19.62 5.47
C TYR A 231 14.91 -19.71 6.72
N GLY A 232 13.66 -20.17 6.63
CA GLY A 232 12.76 -20.29 7.78
C GLY A 232 12.73 -19.01 8.63
N ASN A 233 12.95 -19.18 9.93
CA ASN A 233 13.08 -18.08 10.89
C ASN A 233 14.53 -17.64 11.16
N LEU A 234 15.53 -18.14 10.41
CA LEU A 234 16.93 -17.79 10.65
C LEU A 234 17.17 -16.29 10.58
N HIS A 235 16.50 -15.59 9.66
CA HIS A 235 16.58 -14.13 9.58
C HIS A 235 16.21 -13.46 10.92
N SER A 236 15.12 -13.90 11.55
CA SER A 236 14.65 -13.34 12.82
C SER A 236 15.65 -13.58 13.95
N LEU A 237 16.26 -14.76 13.99
CA LEU A 237 17.26 -15.11 15.01
C LEU A 237 18.57 -14.36 14.85
N VAL A 238 19.01 -14.19 13.60
CA VAL A 238 20.18 -13.38 13.31
C VAL A 238 19.92 -11.94 13.74
N ASP A 239 18.77 -11.37 13.39
CA ASP A 239 18.42 -10.01 13.80
C ASP A 239 18.36 -9.88 15.34
N GLU A 240 17.71 -10.81 16.05
CA GLU A 240 17.67 -10.84 17.52
C GLU A 240 19.08 -10.96 18.14
N PHE A 241 19.97 -11.75 17.55
CA PHE A 241 21.36 -11.88 18.01
C PHE A 241 22.18 -10.59 17.85
N PHE A 242 21.92 -9.82 16.79
CA PHE A 242 22.53 -8.51 16.62
C PHE A 242 21.93 -7.48 17.59
N GLU A 243 20.63 -7.57 17.87
CA GLU A 243 19.93 -6.69 18.82
C GLU A 243 20.32 -6.97 20.28
N SER A 244 20.70 -8.22 20.61
CA SER A 244 21.15 -8.59 21.96
C SER A 244 22.52 -8.02 22.35
N GLY A 245 23.15 -7.21 21.49
CA GLY A 245 24.44 -6.56 21.76
C GLY A 245 25.65 -7.51 21.73
N GLY A 246 25.47 -8.75 21.27
CA GLY A 246 26.55 -9.74 21.16
C GLY A 246 27.58 -9.40 20.07
N ILE A 247 27.23 -8.50 19.14
CA ILE A 247 28.11 -7.97 18.11
C ILE A 247 28.06 -6.44 18.16
N ASP A 248 29.23 -5.82 18.01
CA ASP A 248 29.37 -4.37 17.82
C ASP A 248 28.43 -3.86 16.70
N PRO A 249 27.53 -2.90 16.97
CA PRO A 249 26.61 -2.34 15.98
C PRO A 249 27.30 -1.84 14.71
N LEU A 250 28.54 -1.35 14.81
CA LEU A 250 29.32 -0.88 13.65
C LEU A 250 29.73 -2.03 12.71
N ARG A 251 29.81 -3.25 13.23
CA ARG A 251 30.09 -4.47 12.48
C ARG A 251 28.82 -5.20 12.04
N GLY A 252 27.64 -4.80 12.52
CA GLY A 252 26.36 -5.41 12.20
C GLY A 252 25.73 -4.98 10.88
N THR A 253 26.53 -4.94 9.80
CA THR A 253 26.04 -4.49 8.49
C THR A 253 25.01 -5.46 7.91
N PRO A 254 24.07 -4.98 7.06
CA PRO A 254 23.09 -5.86 6.40
C PRO A 254 23.73 -6.99 5.59
N GLN A 255 24.92 -6.77 5.00
CA GLN A 255 25.63 -7.83 4.28
C GLN A 255 26.08 -8.94 5.22
N ILE A 256 26.61 -8.60 6.40
CA ILE A 256 27.08 -9.58 7.39
C ILE A 256 25.89 -10.40 7.91
N ARG A 257 24.75 -9.75 8.20
CA ARG A 257 23.52 -10.47 8.58
C ARG A 257 23.09 -11.46 7.51
N GLN A 258 23.11 -11.05 6.24
CA GLN A 258 22.75 -11.92 5.12
C GLN A 258 23.74 -13.08 4.96
N HIS A 259 25.04 -12.83 5.09
CA HIS A 259 26.07 -13.88 5.08
C HIS A 259 25.91 -14.86 6.24
N MET A 260 25.56 -14.38 7.43
CA MET A 260 25.34 -15.22 8.60
C MET A 260 24.11 -16.10 8.42
N VAL A 261 23.00 -15.57 7.91
CA VAL A 261 21.82 -16.38 7.56
C VAL A 261 22.15 -17.42 6.50
N LYS A 262 22.90 -17.03 5.46
CA LYS A 262 23.31 -17.95 4.39
C LYS A 262 24.20 -19.07 4.93
N TYR A 263 25.19 -18.74 5.74
CA TYR A 263 26.08 -19.72 6.36
C TYR A 263 25.33 -20.68 7.28
N LEU A 264 24.45 -20.17 8.13
CA LEU A 264 23.63 -21.00 9.02
C LEU A 264 22.68 -21.93 8.25
N ALA A 265 22.19 -21.49 7.09
CA ALA A 265 21.41 -22.35 6.19
C ALA A 265 22.28 -23.39 5.47
N GLU A 266 23.49 -23.04 5.03
CA GLU A 266 24.45 -23.95 4.40
C GLU A 266 24.88 -25.10 5.34
N ILE A 267 25.05 -24.83 6.63
CA ILE A 267 25.35 -25.87 7.64
C ILE A 267 24.12 -26.71 8.02
N GLY A 268 22.97 -26.48 7.39
CA GLY A 268 21.75 -27.29 7.57
C GLY A 268 20.97 -27.00 8.85
N LEU A 269 21.21 -25.84 9.49
CA LEU A 269 20.49 -25.47 10.70
C LEU A 269 19.02 -25.19 10.34
N LYS A 270 18.12 -26.10 10.73
CA LYS A 270 16.67 -25.91 10.62
C LYS A 270 16.14 -25.56 11.99
N ILE A 271 15.79 -24.29 12.18
CA ILE A 271 15.27 -23.81 13.45
C ILE A 271 13.74 -23.81 13.38
N THR A 272 13.13 -24.53 14.32
CA THR A 272 11.69 -24.53 14.52
C THR A 272 11.27 -23.43 15.49
N ASP A 273 9.99 -23.04 15.49
CA ASP A 273 9.49 -22.00 16.39
C ASP A 273 9.72 -22.35 17.88
N GLN A 274 9.68 -23.63 18.23
CA GLN A 274 9.97 -24.12 19.59
C GLN A 274 11.41 -23.83 20.04
N ASP A 275 12.36 -23.83 19.10
CA ASP A 275 13.76 -23.53 19.41
C ASP A 275 13.94 -22.04 19.70
N ILE A 276 13.17 -21.17 19.01
CA ILE A 276 13.19 -19.72 19.23
C ILE A 276 12.61 -19.37 20.60
N GLU A 277 11.47 -19.97 20.98
CA GLU A 277 10.87 -19.74 22.30
C GLU A 277 11.80 -20.19 23.44
N LYS A 278 12.49 -21.33 23.27
CA LYS A 278 13.50 -21.80 24.24
C LYS A 278 14.68 -20.83 24.36
N ILE A 279 15.11 -20.22 23.25
CA ILE A 279 16.19 -19.23 23.25
C ILE A 279 15.73 -17.95 23.98
N LYS A 280 14.51 -17.49 23.74
CA LYS A 280 13.93 -16.31 24.42
C LYS A 280 13.79 -16.52 25.93
N GLN A 281 13.34 -17.70 26.36
CA GLN A 281 13.23 -18.05 27.78
C GLN A 281 14.60 -18.13 28.47
N LYS A 282 15.65 -18.59 27.78
CA LYS A 282 17.01 -18.63 28.33
C LYS A 282 17.67 -17.25 28.37
N GLY A 283 17.35 -16.35 27.44
CA GLY A 283 17.90 -14.99 27.39
C GLY A 283 17.42 -14.06 28.53
N GLN A 284 16.26 -14.32 29.13
CA GLN A 284 15.75 -13.56 30.28
C GLN A 284 16.30 -14.01 31.64
N GLY A 285 17.02 -15.15 31.70
CA GLY A 285 17.55 -15.71 32.95
C GLY A 285 18.97 -15.26 33.32
N VAL A 286 19.61 -14.38 32.53
CA VAL A 286 21.00 -13.94 32.74
C VAL A 286 21.09 -12.41 32.67
N GLN A 287 20.29 -11.73 33.51
CA GLN A 287 20.61 -10.37 33.93
C GLN A 287 21.14 -10.47 35.37
N GLY A 288 22.42 -10.14 35.51
CA GLY A 288 23.24 -10.46 36.66
C GLY A 288 22.80 -9.77 37.96
N GLY A 289 22.93 -10.54 39.04
CA GLY A 289 23.13 -9.98 40.36
C GLY A 289 24.47 -9.27 40.44
N SER A 290 24.41 -7.98 40.74
CA SER A 290 25.22 -7.29 41.74
C SER A 290 24.90 -5.79 41.63
N ASN A 291 24.06 -5.30 42.54
CA ASN A 291 24.20 -3.98 43.13
C ASN A 291 23.36 -3.97 44.40
N ASP A 292 24.03 -4.30 45.51
CA ASP A 292 23.69 -3.78 46.83
C ASP A 292 23.68 -2.26 46.74
N SER A 293 22.50 -1.67 46.84
CA SER A 293 22.32 -0.31 47.34
C SER A 293 20.85 -0.13 47.68
N ASP A 294 20.60 -0.32 48.98
CA ASP A 294 19.73 0.48 49.85
C ASP A 294 18.51 1.19 49.23
N ASP A 295 17.36 0.78 49.77
CA ASP A 295 16.38 1.67 50.39
C ASP A 295 15.70 2.70 49.49
N TYR A 296 14.54 2.32 48.92
CA TYR A 296 13.34 3.15 48.94
C TYR A 296 12.11 2.23 48.88
N GLN A 297 11.40 2.16 50.00
CA GLN A 297 9.97 1.83 50.03
C GLN A 297 9.23 3.02 49.40
N GLU A 298 8.41 2.78 48.37
CA GLU A 298 7.15 3.50 48.27
C GLU A 298 6.11 2.67 47.53
N ASP A 299 4.98 2.56 48.22
CA ASP A 299 3.80 1.80 47.92
C ASP A 299 3.00 2.37 46.72
N ASP A 300 2.07 1.52 46.31
CA ASP A 300 0.74 1.87 45.79
C ASP A 300 0.53 2.03 44.25
N ARG A 301 -0.04 0.93 43.72
CA ARG A 301 -1.39 0.83 43.12
C ARG A 301 -1.59 0.92 41.60
N GLU A 302 -2.26 -0.15 41.16
CA GLU A 302 -3.43 -0.20 40.27
C GLU A 302 -3.25 0.17 38.78
N ALA A 303 -3.27 -0.87 37.94
CA ALA A 303 -4.31 -1.14 36.93
C ALA A 303 -3.86 -2.35 36.08
N SER A 304 -4.27 -3.58 36.40
CA SER A 304 -5.52 -4.24 36.00
C SER A 304 -5.73 -4.40 34.48
N ASP A 305 -5.80 -5.69 34.10
CA ASP A 305 -6.61 -6.28 33.05
C ASP A 305 -6.51 -5.77 31.60
N PHE A 306 -5.80 -6.56 30.80
CA PHE A 306 -6.14 -6.72 29.39
C PHE A 306 -6.16 -8.21 29.04
N GLN A 307 -7.34 -8.83 29.22
CA GLN A 307 -7.65 -10.16 28.69
C GLN A 307 -7.98 -10.05 27.19
N GLU A 308 -7.16 -10.70 26.35
CA GLU A 308 -7.51 -10.97 24.96
C GLU A 308 -8.44 -12.19 24.92
N ASP A 309 -9.74 -11.93 24.83
CA ASP A 309 -10.73 -12.97 24.59
C ASP A 309 -10.71 -13.35 23.11
N SER A 310 -10.43 -14.63 22.86
CA SER A 310 -10.24 -15.24 21.55
C SER A 310 -11.30 -16.31 21.36
N THR A 311 -12.46 -15.93 20.82
CA THR A 311 -13.44 -16.88 20.31
C THR A 311 -14.16 -16.31 19.09
N GLU A 312 -14.00 -16.97 17.94
CA GLU A 312 -14.99 -17.14 16.86
C GLU A 312 -14.30 -17.96 15.76
N SER A 313 -14.34 -19.30 15.81
CA SER A 313 -15.45 -20.18 15.41
C SER A 313 -15.91 -19.96 13.96
N PHE A 314 -15.26 -20.68 13.05
CA PHE A 314 -15.77 -20.98 11.72
C PHE A 314 -17.10 -21.76 11.81
N GLY A 315 -18.13 -21.34 11.07
CA GLY A 315 -19.31 -22.14 10.78
C GLY A 315 -20.26 -21.45 9.80
N GLY A 316 -20.40 -21.99 8.58
CA GLY A 316 -21.34 -21.53 7.55
C GLY A 316 -20.77 -21.55 6.14
#